data_AF-A0A442WFJ0-F1
#
_entry.id   AF-A0A442WFJ0-F1
#
_cell.length_a   1.000
_cell.length_b   1.000
_cell.length_c   1.000
_cell.angle_alpha   90.00
_cell.angle_beta   90.00
_cell.angle_gamma   90.00
#
_symmetry.space_group_name_H-M   'P 1'
#
loop_
_entity.id
_entity.type
_entity.pdbx_description
1 polymer ?
#
loop_
_entity_poly.entity_id
_entity_poly.type
_entity_poly.pdbx_seq_one_letter_code
_entity_poly.pdbx_strand_id
1 'polypeptide(L)'
;MARRTTTTPTSDVRRRALLHGYRSGLEERIAEELAAKGIHVAFEGTKVFYTPPIKVRSYTPDWPLPNGIIVESKGRFVTEDRQKHKNIKAEHPDLDIRFVFSNSKTKLSKGSKTTYANWCDQYGFLYADKSIPDTWLNEPPCPRRLAAIERASKKPKA
;
A
#
# COMPACT_ATOMS: atom_id res chain seq x y z
N MET A 1 8.80 17.02 -34.62
CA MET A 1 8.30 15.65 -34.90
C MET A 1 7.09 15.38 -34.02
N ALA A 2 5.88 15.38 -34.58
CA ALA A 2 4.63 15.22 -33.83
C ALA A 2 4.37 13.74 -33.52
N ARG A 3 4.09 13.44 -32.25
CA ARG A 3 3.82 12.09 -31.75
C ARG A 3 2.37 11.72 -32.12
N ARG A 4 2.20 10.81 -33.09
CA ARG A 4 0.89 10.20 -33.42
C ARG A 4 0.40 9.36 -32.24
N THR A 5 -0.66 9.80 -31.56
CA THR A 5 -1.46 8.94 -30.67
C THR A 5 -2.43 8.15 -31.52
N THR A 6 -2.13 6.89 -31.79
CA THR A 6 -3.07 5.95 -32.42
C THR A 6 -4.04 5.45 -31.36
N THR A 7 -5.18 6.12 -31.22
CA THR A 7 -6.31 5.59 -30.45
C THR A 7 -6.97 4.53 -31.32
N THR A 8 -6.68 3.25 -31.06
CA THR A 8 -7.34 2.15 -31.75
C THR A 8 -8.84 2.22 -31.44
N PRO A 9 -9.73 2.23 -32.45
CA PRO A 9 -11.17 2.23 -32.22
C PRO A 9 -11.54 0.98 -31.41
N THR A 10 -12.33 1.17 -30.35
CA THR A 10 -12.87 0.06 -29.57
C THR A 10 -13.74 -0.79 -30.48
N SER A 11 -13.39 -2.08 -30.62
CA SER A 11 -14.15 -3.02 -31.44
C SER A 11 -15.61 -3.07 -30.99
N ASP A 12 -16.54 -3.28 -31.94
CA ASP A 12 -17.98 -3.32 -31.65
C ASP A 12 -18.36 -4.39 -30.62
N VAL A 13 -17.56 -5.45 -30.51
CA VAL A 13 -17.61 -6.47 -29.44
C VAL A 13 -17.43 -5.81 -28.06
N ARG A 14 -16.39 -4.98 -27.89
CA ARG A 14 -16.13 -4.29 -26.62
C ARG A 14 -17.24 -3.29 -26.25
N ARG A 15 -17.92 -2.71 -27.25
CA ARG A 15 -19.05 -1.79 -27.04
C ARG A 15 -20.31 -2.54 -26.59
N ARG A 16 -20.59 -3.71 -27.18
CA ARG A 16 -21.70 -4.60 -26.79
C ARG A 16 -21.48 -5.23 -25.42
N ALA A 17 -20.26 -5.68 -25.13
CA ALA A 17 -19.86 -6.15 -23.80
C ALA A 17 -20.21 -5.11 -22.71
N LEU A 18 -19.82 -3.84 -22.90
CA LEU A 18 -20.12 -2.76 -21.95
C LEU A 18 -21.62 -2.49 -21.74
N LEU A 19 -22.44 -2.63 -22.79
CA LEU A 19 -23.91 -2.48 -22.72
C LEU A 19 -24.56 -3.54 -21.81
N HIS A 20 -24.00 -4.76 -21.82
CA HIS A 20 -24.45 -5.86 -20.98
C HIS A 20 -23.66 -6.01 -19.66
N GLY A 21 -22.76 -5.06 -19.37
CA GLY A 21 -21.93 -5.06 -18.16
C GLY A 21 -20.69 -5.95 -18.22
N TYR A 22 -20.46 -6.66 -19.32
CA TYR A 22 -19.26 -7.45 -19.57
C TYR A 22 -18.04 -6.56 -19.82
N ARG A 23 -16.90 -6.96 -19.27
CA ARG A 23 -15.62 -6.25 -19.30
C ARG A 23 -14.62 -6.86 -20.29
N SER A 24 -14.93 -8.02 -20.86
CA SER A 24 -14.10 -8.71 -21.85
C SER A 24 -14.93 -9.46 -22.90
N GLY A 25 -14.35 -9.68 -24.09
CA GLY A 25 -15.02 -10.48 -25.14
C GLY A 25 -15.14 -11.97 -24.79
N LEU A 26 -14.36 -12.45 -23.81
CA LEU A 26 -14.52 -13.79 -23.25
C LEU A 26 -15.85 -13.91 -22.48
N GLU A 27 -16.16 -12.90 -21.65
CA GLU A 27 -17.39 -12.88 -20.85
C GLU A 27 -18.64 -12.81 -21.74
N GLU A 28 -18.61 -12.00 -22.81
CA GLU A 28 -19.70 -11.92 -23.79
C GLU A 28 -19.97 -13.28 -24.46
N ARG A 29 -18.92 -13.95 -24.94
CA ARG A 29 -19.04 -15.28 -25.55
C ARG A 29 -19.58 -16.32 -24.57
N ILE A 30 -19.14 -16.32 -23.31
CA ILE A 30 -19.66 -17.24 -22.28
C ILE A 30 -21.14 -16.98 -22.03
N ALA A 31 -21.58 -15.71 -22.00
CA ALA A 31 -22.98 -15.39 -21.84
C ALA A 31 -23.84 -15.88 -23.00
N GLU A 32 -23.36 -15.74 -24.24
CA GLU A 32 -24.01 -16.29 -25.44
C GLU A 32 -24.10 -17.83 -25.37
N GLU A 33 -23.01 -18.51 -24.96
CA GLU A 33 -22.99 -19.97 -24.80
C GLU A 33 -23.99 -20.45 -23.73
N LEU A 34 -24.15 -19.70 -22.63
CA LEU A 34 -25.10 -20.01 -21.56
C LEU A 34 -26.54 -19.76 -22.03
N ALA A 35 -26.80 -18.64 -22.72
CA ALA A 35 -28.10 -18.34 -23.30
C ALA A 35 -28.52 -19.37 -24.36
N ALA A 36 -27.60 -19.82 -25.22
CA ALA A 36 -27.84 -20.87 -26.21
C ALA A 36 -28.19 -22.22 -25.57
N LYS A 37 -27.74 -22.47 -24.35
CA LYS A 37 -28.09 -23.65 -23.54
C LYS A 37 -29.36 -23.46 -22.70
N GLY A 38 -30.04 -22.31 -22.81
CA GLY A 38 -31.22 -21.97 -22.01
C GLY A 38 -30.92 -21.70 -20.52
N ILE A 39 -29.65 -21.43 -20.18
CA ILE A 39 -29.22 -21.21 -18.80
C ILE A 39 -29.13 -19.70 -18.56
N HIS A 40 -30.08 -19.16 -17.80
CA HIS A 40 -30.12 -17.74 -17.44
C HIS A 40 -29.37 -17.51 -16.12
N VAL A 41 -28.25 -16.77 -16.18
CA VAL A 41 -27.46 -16.40 -14.99
C VAL A 41 -27.24 -14.88 -14.91
N ALA A 42 -27.17 -14.36 -13.69
CA ALA A 42 -26.81 -12.99 -13.44
C ALA A 42 -25.27 -12.83 -13.40
N PHE A 43 -24.70 -12.09 -14.35
CA PHE A 43 -23.29 -11.74 -14.36
C PHE A 43 -22.94 -10.81 -13.18
N GLU A 44 -21.85 -11.11 -12.45
CA GLU A 44 -21.47 -10.42 -11.18
C GLU A 44 -22.63 -10.34 -10.13
N GLY A 45 -23.65 -11.21 -10.23
CA GLY A 45 -24.88 -11.12 -9.43
C GLY A 45 -24.77 -11.55 -7.96
N THR A 46 -23.63 -12.10 -7.54
CA THR A 46 -23.44 -12.57 -6.16
C THR A 46 -22.03 -12.25 -5.67
N LYS A 47 -21.94 -11.76 -4.43
CA LYS A 47 -20.67 -11.53 -3.73
C LYS A 47 -20.39 -12.71 -2.81
N VAL A 48 -19.19 -13.26 -2.91
CA VAL A 48 -18.69 -14.25 -1.95
C VAL A 48 -17.68 -13.55 -1.05
N PHE A 49 -18.00 -13.45 0.24
CA PHE A 49 -17.09 -12.86 1.24
C PHE A 49 -16.15 -13.94 1.76
N TYR A 50 -14.87 -13.59 1.91
CA TYR A 50 -13.86 -14.49 2.47
C TYR A 50 -12.85 -13.69 3.30
N THR A 51 -12.31 -14.33 4.33
CA THR A 51 -11.21 -13.80 5.12
C THR A 51 -9.94 -14.53 4.71
N PRO A 52 -8.92 -13.84 4.15
CA PRO A 52 -7.65 -14.47 3.82
C PRO A 52 -6.93 -14.94 5.10
N PRO A 53 -5.98 -15.88 4.99
CA PRO A 53 -5.22 -16.33 6.17
C PRO A 53 -4.42 -15.18 6.77
N ILE A 54 -4.48 -15.06 8.10
CA ILE A 54 -3.64 -14.13 8.87
C ILE A 54 -2.19 -14.64 8.78
N LYS A 55 -1.29 -13.82 8.23
CA LYS A 55 0.13 -14.17 8.07
C LYS A 55 0.97 -13.20 8.89
N VAL A 56 1.74 -13.76 9.83
CA VAL A 56 2.79 -13.00 10.53
C VAL A 56 3.90 -12.67 9.53
N ARG A 57 4.35 -11.42 9.53
CA ARG A 57 5.44 -10.92 8.67
C ARG A 57 6.43 -10.19 9.56
N SER A 58 7.72 -10.30 9.24
CA SER A 58 8.78 -9.53 9.90
C SER A 58 9.06 -8.25 9.13
N TYR A 59 9.39 -7.20 9.87
CA TYR A 59 9.91 -5.95 9.35
C TYR A 59 11.32 -5.75 9.91
N THR A 60 12.28 -5.54 9.01
CA THR A 60 13.65 -5.18 9.40
C THR A 60 13.81 -3.68 9.18
N PRO A 61 14.02 -2.89 10.24
CA PRO A 61 14.29 -1.47 10.09
C PRO A 61 15.67 -1.22 9.50
N ASP A 62 15.82 -0.12 8.75
CA ASP A 62 17.12 0.27 8.20
C ASP A 62 18.10 0.69 9.30
N TRP A 63 17.66 1.57 10.22
CA TRP A 63 18.53 2.17 11.24
C TRP A 63 17.86 2.25 12.62
N PRO A 64 18.04 1.23 13.48
CA PRO A 64 17.68 1.34 14.89
C PRO A 64 18.71 2.20 15.63
N LEU A 65 18.28 3.32 16.20
CA LEU A 65 19.14 4.24 16.97
C LEU A 65 19.22 3.84 18.45
N PRO A 66 20.32 4.17 19.16
CA PRO A 66 20.51 3.79 20.56
C PRO A 66 19.51 4.44 21.53
N ASN A 67 18.80 5.49 21.09
CA ASN A 67 17.76 6.14 21.89
C ASN A 67 16.36 5.52 21.72
N GLY A 68 16.25 4.46 20.91
CA GLY A 68 15.01 3.74 20.62
C GLY A 68 14.19 4.30 19.46
N ILE A 69 14.68 5.33 18.75
CA ILE A 69 14.09 5.74 17.46
C ILE A 69 14.49 4.72 16.39
N ILE A 70 13.54 4.33 15.56
CA ILE A 70 13.77 3.56 14.35
C ILE A 70 13.67 4.51 13.16
N VAL A 71 14.70 4.56 12.32
CA VAL A 71 14.66 5.30 11.05
C VAL A 71 14.57 4.35 9.87
N GLU A 72 13.57 4.57 9.01
CA GLU A 72 13.43 3.96 7.69
C GLU A 72 13.81 4.99 6.61
N SER A 73 14.78 4.67 5.78
CA SER A 73 15.13 5.48 4.61
C SER A 73 14.21 5.11 3.44
N LYS A 74 13.70 6.10 2.69
CA LYS A 74 12.74 5.81 1.62
C LYS A 74 12.85 6.73 0.41
N GLY A 75 13.17 6.12 -0.74
CA GLY A 75 13.03 6.78 -2.05
C GLY A 75 11.62 6.64 -2.61
N ARG A 76 11.21 5.39 -2.89
CA ARG A 76 9.88 5.07 -3.38
C ARG A 76 9.00 4.58 -2.23
N PHE A 77 7.84 5.21 -2.04
CA PHE A 77 6.94 4.87 -0.94
C PHE A 77 5.62 4.33 -1.47
N VAL A 78 5.59 3.02 -1.76
CA VAL A 78 4.44 2.37 -2.41
C VAL A 78 3.31 2.04 -1.43
N THR A 79 2.15 1.63 -1.94
CA THR A 79 0.98 1.29 -1.11
C THR A 79 1.27 0.18 -0.12
N GLU A 80 2.02 -0.83 -0.52
CA GLU A 80 2.40 -1.95 0.37
C GLU A 80 3.23 -1.47 1.57
N ASP A 81 4.23 -0.61 1.35
CA ASP A 81 5.02 -0.02 2.43
C ASP A 81 4.15 0.75 3.43
N ARG A 82 3.19 1.53 2.92
CA ARG A 82 2.31 2.35 3.75
C ARG A 82 1.39 1.49 4.61
N GLN A 83 0.82 0.44 4.03
CA GLN A 83 -0.03 -0.48 4.78
C GLN A 83 0.77 -1.29 5.79
N LYS A 84 2.00 -1.72 5.44
CA LYS A 84 2.93 -2.36 6.37
C LYS A 84 3.14 -1.50 7.62
N HIS A 85 3.51 -0.23 7.46
CA HIS A 85 3.79 0.64 8.61
C HIS A 85 2.54 1.01 9.41
N LYS A 86 1.36 1.11 8.78
CA LYS A 86 0.09 1.27 9.51
C LYS A 86 -0.20 0.05 10.40
N ASN A 87 -0.03 -1.16 9.87
CA ASN A 87 -0.27 -2.37 10.64
C ASN A 87 0.75 -2.50 11.79
N ILE A 88 2.04 -2.25 11.53
CA ILE A 88 3.08 -2.25 12.57
C ILE A 88 2.73 -1.25 13.67
N LYS A 89 2.31 -0.03 13.33
CA LYS A 89 1.92 0.97 14.33
C LYS A 89 0.68 0.57 15.13
N ALA A 90 -0.27 -0.12 14.49
CA ALA A 90 -1.46 -0.63 15.17
C ALA A 90 -1.12 -1.75 16.16
N GLU A 91 -0.23 -2.67 15.78
CA GLU A 91 0.19 -3.81 16.61
C GLU A 91 1.24 -3.41 17.67
N HIS A 92 2.06 -2.41 17.37
CA HIS A 92 3.18 -1.95 18.19
C HIS A 92 3.20 -0.42 18.32
N PRO A 93 2.21 0.18 19.01
CA PRO A 93 2.07 1.64 19.11
C PRO A 93 3.21 2.35 19.85
N ASP A 94 4.00 1.63 20.64
CA ASP A 94 5.16 2.17 21.35
C ASP A 94 6.44 2.25 20.49
N LEU A 95 6.45 1.68 19.29
CA LEU A 95 7.59 1.84 18.37
C LEU A 95 7.59 3.26 17.81
N ASP A 96 8.72 3.96 17.96
CA ASP A 96 8.94 5.27 17.36
C ASP A 96 9.63 5.10 16.00
N ILE A 97 8.83 4.85 14.97
CA ILE A 97 9.29 4.73 13.59
C ILE A 97 9.19 6.08 12.90
N ARG A 98 10.29 6.53 12.29
CA ARG A 98 10.40 7.78 11.55
C ARG A 98 10.95 7.54 10.15
N PHE A 99 10.63 8.42 9.22
CA PHE A 99 11.07 8.29 7.83
C PHE A 99 12.09 9.34 7.43
N VAL A 100 13.13 8.93 6.71
CA VAL A 100 13.99 9.87 5.96
C VAL A 100 13.76 9.64 4.48
N PHE A 101 13.06 10.57 3.83
CA PHE A 101 12.75 10.47 2.42
C PHE A 101 13.86 11.06 1.55
N SER A 102 14.01 10.59 0.32
CA SER A 102 14.79 11.34 -0.68
C SER A 102 14.13 12.69 -1.02
N ASN A 103 12.79 12.70 -1.05
CA ASN A 103 11.95 13.89 -1.20
C ASN A 103 10.52 13.61 -0.71
N SER A 104 10.17 14.10 0.47
CA SER A 104 8.88 13.97 1.13
C SER A 104 7.72 14.66 0.38
N LYS A 105 8.03 15.63 -0.48
CA LYS A 105 7.05 16.31 -1.35
C LYS A 105 6.62 15.44 -2.54
N THR A 106 7.22 14.28 -2.73
CA THR A 106 6.83 13.33 -3.77
C THR A 106 5.40 12.86 -3.55
N LYS A 107 4.62 12.80 -4.63
CA LYS A 107 3.23 12.33 -4.61
C LYS A 107 3.16 10.81 -4.46
N LEU A 108 2.13 10.31 -3.75
CA LEU A 108 1.90 8.87 -3.56
C LEU A 108 1.75 8.09 -4.86
N SER A 109 1.23 8.74 -5.91
CA SER A 109 1.13 8.25 -7.27
C SER A 109 1.06 9.43 -8.23
N LYS A 110 1.20 9.17 -9.55
CA LYS A 110 1.19 10.22 -10.59
C LYS A 110 -0.06 11.12 -10.53
N GLY A 111 -1.23 10.57 -10.18
CA GLY A 111 -2.49 11.29 -10.08
C GLY A 111 -2.84 11.81 -8.68
N SER A 112 -2.04 11.49 -7.66
CA SER A 112 -2.34 11.86 -6.27
C SER A 112 -2.12 13.35 -6.03
N LYS A 113 -2.99 13.97 -5.23
CA LYS A 113 -2.73 15.29 -4.62
C LYS A 113 -1.95 15.16 -3.30
N THR A 114 -2.02 14.00 -2.66
CA THR A 114 -1.35 13.68 -1.40
C THR A 114 0.11 13.31 -1.64
N THR A 115 1.01 13.92 -0.85
CA THR A 115 2.44 13.63 -0.82
C THR A 115 2.81 12.59 0.24
N TYR A 116 4.08 12.17 0.28
CA TYR A 116 4.59 11.30 1.35
C TYR A 116 4.50 12.00 2.71
N ALA A 117 4.89 13.28 2.76
CA ALA A 117 4.72 14.14 3.94
C ALA A 117 3.27 14.16 4.45
N ASN A 118 2.30 14.45 3.58
CA ASN A 118 0.89 14.48 3.98
C ASN A 118 0.41 13.13 4.54
N TRP A 119 0.92 12.02 3.99
CA TRP A 119 0.61 10.70 4.53
C TRP A 119 1.21 10.52 5.92
N CYS A 120 2.47 10.90 6.13
CA CYS A 120 3.10 10.86 7.44
C CYS A 120 2.33 11.71 8.47
N ASP A 121 1.95 12.94 8.12
CA ASP A 121 1.14 13.82 8.96
C ASP A 121 -0.19 13.19 9.33
N GLN A 122 -0.91 12.65 8.34
CA GLN A 122 -2.22 12.01 8.53
C GLN A 122 -2.16 10.82 9.50
N TYR A 123 -1.07 10.04 9.47
CA TYR A 123 -0.92 8.83 10.27
C TYR A 123 0.02 8.99 11.48
N GLY A 124 0.48 10.20 11.75
CA GLY A 124 1.34 10.54 12.90
C GLY A 124 2.72 9.89 12.85
N PHE A 125 3.37 9.89 11.70
CA PHE A 125 4.78 9.51 11.56
C PHE A 125 5.63 10.76 11.42
N LEU A 126 6.73 10.85 12.18
CA LEU A 126 7.71 11.90 11.97
C LEU A 126 8.55 11.59 10.72
N TYR A 127 8.94 12.62 9.99
CA TYR A 127 9.73 12.48 8.79
C TYR A 127 10.73 13.62 8.60
N ALA A 128 11.76 13.36 7.79
CA ALA A 128 12.75 14.32 7.34
C ALA A 128 13.13 14.03 5.88
N ASP A 129 13.91 14.92 5.27
CA ASP A 129 14.43 14.77 3.91
C ASP A 129 15.94 14.62 3.90
N LYS A 130 16.44 13.67 3.10
CA LYS A 130 17.84 13.39 2.75
C LYS A 130 18.75 12.88 3.88
N SER A 131 18.58 13.35 5.10
CA SER A 131 19.41 12.96 6.24
C SER A 131 18.61 12.87 7.53
N ILE A 132 19.14 12.11 8.50
CA ILE A 132 18.60 12.05 9.85
C ILE A 132 18.90 13.39 10.53
N PRO A 133 17.89 14.12 11.06
CA PRO A 133 18.13 15.37 11.79
C PRO A 133 18.94 15.14 13.07
N ASP A 134 19.86 16.05 13.38
CA ASP A 134 20.60 16.04 14.66
C ASP A 134 19.66 16.08 15.87
N THR A 135 18.50 16.71 15.73
CA THR A 135 17.48 16.74 16.78
C THR A 135 16.98 15.34 17.14
N TRP A 136 16.93 14.40 16.19
CA TRP A 136 16.56 13.01 16.47
C TRP A 136 17.72 12.21 17.06
N LEU A 137 18.94 12.47 16.58
CA LEU A 137 20.16 11.81 17.08
C LEU A 137 20.44 12.18 18.54
N ASN A 138 20.16 13.43 18.92
CA ASN A 138 20.40 13.97 20.24
C ASN A 138 19.21 13.78 21.21
N GLU A 139 18.10 13.15 20.78
CA GLU A 139 17.03 12.78 21.71
C GLU A 139 17.57 11.82 22.77
N PRO A 140 17.24 12.03 24.07
CA PRO A 140 17.72 11.17 25.13
C PRO A 140 17.19 9.75 24.95
N PRO A 141 17.94 8.73 25.38
CA PRO A 141 17.46 7.36 25.36
C PRO A 141 16.12 7.21 26.07
N CYS A 142 15.16 6.58 25.38
CA CYS A 142 13.83 6.36 25.92
C CYS A 142 13.65 4.87 26.27
N PRO A 143 13.59 4.50 27.56
CA PRO A 143 13.39 3.11 27.97
C PRO A 143 12.14 2.47 27.38
N ARG A 144 11.05 3.25 27.22
CA ARG A 144 9.80 2.76 26.62
C ARG A 144 9.99 2.32 25.17
N ARG A 145 10.68 3.12 24.36
CA ARG A 145 10.96 2.80 22.94
C ARG A 145 11.87 1.58 22.82
N LEU A 146 12.93 1.54 23.63
CA LEU A 146 13.88 0.41 23.66
C LEU A 146 13.19 -0.90 24.05
N ALA A 147 12.37 -0.88 25.11
CA ALA A 147 11.58 -2.04 25.50
C ALA A 147 10.58 -2.46 24.40
N ALA A 148 9.99 -1.51 23.68
CA ALA A 148 9.10 -1.83 22.56
C ALA A 148 9.82 -2.57 21.42
N ILE A 149 11.04 -2.14 21.07
CA ILE A 149 11.90 -2.83 20.09
C ILE A 149 12.20 -4.25 20.55
N GLU A 150 12.59 -4.42 21.80
CA GLU A 150 12.91 -5.74 22.36
C GLU A 150 11.70 -6.69 22.31
N ARG A 151 10.51 -6.20 22.68
CA ARG A 151 9.26 -6.98 22.60
C ARG A 151 8.94 -7.37 21.15
N ALA A 152 9.01 -6.43 20.22
CA ALA A 152 8.66 -6.66 18.81
C ALA A 152 9.65 -7.59 18.08
N SER A 153 10.90 -7.65 18.55
CA SER A 153 11.95 -8.49 17.94
C SER A 153 11.82 -9.98 18.29
N LYS A 154 10.99 -10.32 19.29
CA LYS A 154 10.77 -11.72 19.69
C LYS A 154 9.79 -12.37 18.73
N LYS A 155 10.24 -13.43 18.04
CA LYS A 155 9.37 -14.21 17.15
C LYS A 155 8.17 -14.73 17.95
N PRO A 156 6.93 -14.55 17.48
CA PRO A 156 5.76 -15.11 18.16
C PRO A 156 5.93 -16.61 18.32
N LYS A 157 5.66 -17.13 19.52
CA LYS A 157 5.54 -18.58 19.73
C LYS A 157 4.32 -19.05 18.93
N ALA A 158 4.50 -20.12 18.17
CA ALA A 158 3.45 -20.76 17.39
C ALA A 158 2.36 -21.34 18.29
#